data_AF-A0A7G5DVF8-F1
#
_entry.id   AF-A0A7G5DVF8-F1
#
_cell.length_a   1.000
_cell.length_b   1.000
_cell.length_c   1.000
_cell.angle_alpha   90.00
_cell.angle_beta   90.00
_cell.angle_gamma   90.00
#
_symmetry.space_group_name_H-M   'P 1'
#
loop_
_entity.id
_entity.type
_entity.pdbx_description
1 polymer ?
#
loop_
_entity_poly.entity_id
_entity_poly.type
_entity_poly.pdbx_seq_one_letter_code
_entity_poly.pdbx_strand_id
1 'polypeptide(L)'
;MINDTLRRIALLLLLAAPLTAQAQCPTGQIQVCLGGSCLCVPDPVRMREDGLNLAAARLEAWLLQSRQAALRAGTEPIPLMIRAQLAPFYDDALLDEVRFRVGITDEMDAATVMLQNPDVQAVTLVDVVVFRSAAAAEQDATLWAHELWHVQQYREWGTDGFAQRYTRDFQSVEGPAYEMQERVRKALREQK
;
A
#
# COMPACT_ATOMS: atom_id res chain seq x y z
N MET A 1 -67.29 -13.55 48.89
CA MET A 1 -65.98 -13.03 49.33
C MET A 1 -65.01 -14.20 49.30
N ILE A 2 -63.77 -14.03 48.82
CA ILE A 2 -62.78 -15.10 48.49
C ILE A 2 -62.97 -15.65 47.07
N ASN A 3 -62.66 -14.85 46.05
CA ASN A 3 -62.27 -15.36 44.72
C ASN A 3 -61.56 -14.29 43.86
N ASP A 4 -61.51 -13.04 44.33
CA ASP A 4 -60.88 -11.91 43.64
C ASP A 4 -59.38 -11.72 43.99
N THR A 5 -58.86 -12.49 44.96
CA THR A 5 -57.48 -12.37 45.43
C THR A 5 -56.48 -13.20 44.63
N LEU A 6 -56.91 -14.32 44.03
CA LEU A 6 -56.01 -15.19 43.24
C LEU A 6 -55.67 -14.64 41.85
N ARG A 7 -56.54 -13.83 41.24
CA ARG A 7 -56.29 -13.24 39.91
C ARG A 7 -55.30 -12.06 39.96
N ARG A 8 -55.12 -11.45 41.13
CA ARG A 8 -54.18 -10.33 41.33
C ARG A 8 -52.74 -10.78 41.62
N ILE A 9 -52.54 -12.01 42.08
CA ILE A 9 -51.20 -12.53 42.40
C ILE A 9 -50.49 -13.05 41.13
N ALA A 10 -51.25 -13.49 40.12
CA ALA A 10 -50.68 -13.93 38.84
C ALA A 10 -50.14 -12.78 37.96
N LEU A 11 -50.52 -11.53 38.22
CA LEU A 11 -50.04 -10.37 37.45
C LEU A 11 -48.75 -9.74 37.97
N LEU A 12 -48.26 -10.15 39.15
CA LEU A 12 -47.08 -9.56 39.80
C LEU A 12 -45.77 -10.33 39.53
N LEU A 13 -45.82 -11.48 38.84
CA LEU A 13 -44.66 -12.33 38.58
C LEU A 13 -44.02 -12.16 37.19
N LEU A 14 -44.48 -11.19 36.38
CA LEU A 14 -43.96 -10.94 35.02
C LEU A 14 -42.91 -9.82 34.92
N LEU A 15 -42.45 -9.24 36.04
CA LEU A 15 -41.56 -8.06 36.02
C LEU A 15 -40.14 -8.29 36.57
N ALA A 16 -39.75 -9.53 36.85
CA ALA A 16 -38.37 -9.87 37.20
C ALA A 16 -37.60 -10.42 35.99
N ALA A 17 -37.69 -9.75 34.84
CA ALA A 17 -36.63 -9.90 33.84
C ALA A 17 -35.43 -9.11 34.37
N PRO A 18 -34.25 -9.73 34.58
CA PRO A 18 -33.06 -8.95 34.85
C PRO A 18 -32.87 -8.04 33.63
N LEU A 19 -33.07 -6.74 33.81
CA LEU A 19 -32.53 -5.72 32.91
C LEU A 19 -31.02 -5.81 33.05
N THR A 20 -30.41 -6.83 32.44
CA THR A 20 -29.04 -6.70 31.98
C THR A 20 -29.13 -5.65 30.88
N ALA A 21 -28.92 -4.39 31.28
CA ALA A 21 -28.53 -3.36 30.33
C ALA A 21 -27.21 -3.86 29.73
N GLN A 22 -27.30 -4.65 28.65
CA GLN A 22 -26.21 -4.85 27.74
C GLN A 22 -25.92 -3.43 27.24
N ALA A 23 -24.90 -2.80 27.81
CA ALA A 23 -24.40 -1.54 27.32
C ALA A 23 -23.86 -1.82 25.91
N GLN A 24 -24.74 -1.74 24.92
CA GLN A 24 -24.37 -1.89 23.52
C GLN A 24 -23.52 -0.66 23.20
N CYS A 25 -22.21 -0.84 23.17
CA CYS A 25 -21.30 0.23 22.81
C CYS A 25 -21.68 0.80 21.42
N PRO A 26 -21.49 2.12 21.21
CA PRO A 26 -21.68 2.74 19.90
C PRO A 26 -20.93 1.98 18.79
N THR A 27 -21.41 2.08 17.55
CA THR A 27 -20.74 1.48 16.39
C THR A 27 -19.27 1.90 16.33
N GLY A 28 -18.37 0.92 16.21
CA GLY A 28 -16.92 1.16 16.21
C GLY A 28 -16.26 1.08 17.59
N GLN A 29 -17.02 0.75 18.65
CA GLN A 29 -16.51 0.52 19.99
C GLN A 29 -16.77 -0.92 20.44
N ILE A 30 -15.88 -1.43 21.29
CA ILE A 30 -16.02 -2.71 21.98
C ILE A 30 -16.12 -2.48 23.49
N GLN A 31 -16.83 -3.38 24.17
CA GLN A 31 -16.97 -3.32 25.62
C GLN A 31 -15.78 -4.05 26.28
N VAL A 32 -15.10 -3.38 27.21
CA VAL A 32 -14.04 -3.97 28.04
C VAL A 32 -14.44 -3.84 29.50
N CYS A 33 -14.50 -4.97 30.22
CA CYS A 33 -14.91 -5.02 31.62
C CYS A 33 -13.72 -5.32 32.54
N LEU A 34 -13.51 -4.46 33.54
CA LEU A 34 -12.48 -4.60 34.57
C LEU A 34 -13.12 -4.44 35.96
N GLY A 35 -12.99 -5.46 36.80
CA GLY A 35 -13.40 -5.41 38.22
C GLY A 35 -14.88 -5.08 38.47
N GLY A 36 -15.79 -5.48 37.58
CA GLY A 36 -17.23 -5.21 37.70
C GLY A 36 -17.72 -3.92 37.03
N SER A 37 -16.80 -3.11 36.51
CA SER A 37 -17.12 -1.96 35.65
C SER A 37 -16.84 -2.29 34.18
N CYS A 38 -17.69 -1.83 33.27
CA CYS A 38 -17.46 -1.98 31.83
C CYS A 38 -17.39 -0.61 31.18
N LEU A 39 -16.44 -0.44 30.28
CA LEU A 39 -16.25 0.79 29.51
C LEU A 39 -16.23 0.46 28.02
N CYS A 40 -16.74 1.38 27.20
CA CYS A 40 -16.66 1.26 25.75
C CYS A 40 -15.37 1.93 25.26
N VAL A 41 -14.45 1.13 24.71
CA VAL A 41 -13.25 1.64 24.03
C VAL A 41 -13.46 1.56 22.52
N PRO A 42 -12.80 2.42 21.73
CA PRO A 42 -12.67 2.18 20.30
C PRO A 42 -12.14 0.78 20.02
N ASP A 43 -12.70 0.12 19.01
CA ASP A 43 -12.22 -1.16 18.53
C ASP A 43 -10.78 -1.01 18.00
N PRO A 44 -9.77 -1.63 18.65
CA PRO A 44 -8.38 -1.47 18.26
C PRO A 44 -8.09 -2.03 16.87
N VAL A 45 -8.85 -3.02 16.40
CA VAL A 45 -8.70 -3.59 15.05
C VAL A 45 -9.19 -2.57 14.03
N ARG A 46 -10.36 -1.98 14.23
CA ARG A 46 -10.89 -0.92 13.34
C ARG A 46 -10.00 0.30 13.33
N MET A 47 -9.55 0.77 14.49
CA MET A 47 -8.65 1.92 14.56
C MET A 47 -7.35 1.67 13.78
N ARG A 48 -6.79 0.46 13.86
CA ARG A 48 -5.63 0.08 13.06
C ARG A 48 -5.94 0.10 11.57
N GLU A 49 -7.05 -0.50 11.16
CA GLU A 49 -7.47 -0.54 9.76
C GLU A 49 -7.73 0.85 9.18
N ASP A 50 -8.43 1.72 9.91
CA ASP A 50 -8.66 3.11 9.52
C ASP A 50 -7.34 3.88 9.38
N GLY A 51 -6.40 3.65 10.30
CA GLY A 51 -5.04 4.20 10.24
C GLY A 51 -4.28 3.75 8.99
N LEU A 52 -4.33 2.45 8.67
CA LEU A 52 -3.68 1.90 7.47
C LEU A 52 -4.32 2.42 6.18
N ASN A 53 -5.65 2.56 6.15
CA ASN A 53 -6.35 3.12 4.99
C ASN A 53 -6.00 4.59 4.76
N LEU A 54 -5.91 5.40 5.83
CA LEU A 54 -5.47 6.78 5.74
C LEU A 54 -4.02 6.89 5.26
N ALA A 55 -3.13 6.04 5.78
CA ALA A 55 -1.74 5.99 5.35
C ALA A 55 -1.61 5.60 3.88
N ALA A 56 -2.35 4.60 3.42
CA ALA A 56 -2.38 4.19 2.02
C ALA A 56 -2.87 5.32 1.09
N ALA A 57 -3.97 5.99 1.44
CA ALA A 57 -4.47 7.12 0.65
C ALA A 57 -3.47 8.29 0.57
N ARG A 58 -2.73 8.55 1.67
CA ARG A 58 -1.65 9.55 1.69
C ARG A 58 -0.49 9.14 0.79
N LEU A 59 -0.08 7.87 0.84
CA LEU A 59 0.97 7.33 0.00
C LEU A 59 0.61 7.42 -1.49
N GLU A 60 -0.60 7.00 -1.86
CA GLU A 60 -1.09 7.11 -3.24
C GLU A 60 -1.04 8.54 -3.76
N ALA A 61 -1.61 9.49 -3.00
CA ALA A 61 -1.60 10.90 -3.37
C ALA A 61 -0.17 11.43 -3.57
N TRP A 62 0.75 11.01 -2.71
CA TRP A 62 2.15 11.41 -2.79
C TRP A 62 2.86 10.82 -4.01
N LEU A 63 2.63 9.54 -4.33
CA LEU A 63 3.16 8.90 -5.54
C LEU A 63 2.69 9.61 -6.81
N LEU A 64 1.38 9.92 -6.90
CA LEU A 64 0.80 10.63 -8.03
C LEU A 64 1.35 12.05 -8.16
N GLN A 65 1.49 12.79 -7.05
CA GLN A 65 2.08 14.12 -7.05
C GLN A 65 3.54 14.09 -7.53
N SER A 66 4.31 13.13 -7.02
CA SER A 66 5.73 12.92 -7.38
C SER A 66 5.88 12.58 -8.87
N ARG A 67 5.01 11.72 -9.40
CA ARG A 67 4.97 11.39 -10.82
C ARG A 67 4.77 12.64 -11.67
N GLN A 68 3.81 13.50 -11.29
CA GLN A 68 3.55 14.74 -12.02
C GLN A 68 4.74 15.71 -11.95
N ALA A 69 5.43 15.78 -10.81
CA ALA A 69 6.66 16.56 -10.67
C ALA A 69 7.76 16.07 -11.61
N ALA A 70 8.00 14.75 -11.63
CA ALA A 70 8.97 14.12 -12.52
C ALA A 70 8.67 14.38 -14.00
N LEU A 71 7.40 14.26 -14.41
CA LEU A 71 6.97 14.55 -15.78
C LEU A 71 7.18 16.03 -16.16
N ARG A 72 6.85 16.97 -15.27
CA ARG A 72 7.09 18.41 -15.51
C ARG A 72 8.58 18.74 -15.63
N ALA A 73 9.42 18.07 -14.86
CA ALA A 73 10.87 18.24 -14.88
C ALA A 73 11.53 17.64 -16.14
N GLY A 74 10.78 16.90 -16.97
CA GLY A 74 11.26 16.23 -18.16
C GLY A 74 11.71 14.80 -17.90
N THR A 75 11.41 13.93 -18.86
CA THR A 75 11.70 12.50 -18.79
C THR A 75 12.09 11.96 -20.17
N GLU A 76 12.89 10.91 -20.17
CA GLU A 76 13.38 10.21 -21.36
C GLU A 76 12.73 8.81 -21.47
N PRO A 77 12.62 8.21 -22.68
CA PRO A 77 12.21 6.81 -22.83
C PRO A 77 13.31 5.84 -22.37
N ILE A 78 12.98 4.57 -22.09
CA ILE A 78 13.98 3.54 -21.73
C ILE A 78 15.15 3.53 -22.74
N PRO A 79 16.42 3.55 -22.29
CA PRO A 79 17.57 3.48 -23.18
C PRO A 79 17.53 2.23 -24.07
N LEU A 80 17.84 2.38 -25.36
CA LEU A 80 17.65 1.32 -26.36
C LEU A 80 18.33 -0.01 -25.98
N MET A 81 19.54 0.04 -25.42
CA MET A 81 20.27 -1.16 -24.99
C MET A 81 19.57 -1.87 -23.81
N ILE A 82 19.12 -1.10 -22.81
CA ILE A 82 18.36 -1.61 -21.68
C ILE A 82 17.05 -2.24 -22.17
N ARG A 83 16.32 -1.54 -23.05
CA ARG A 83 15.09 -2.05 -23.65
C ARG A 83 15.31 -3.38 -24.37
N ALA A 84 16.35 -3.49 -25.18
CA ALA A 84 16.66 -4.73 -25.90
C ALA A 84 16.98 -5.90 -24.95
N GLN A 85 17.67 -5.64 -23.84
CA GLN A 85 17.98 -6.64 -22.81
C GLN A 85 16.73 -7.11 -22.04
N LEU A 86 15.73 -6.25 -21.91
CA LEU A 86 14.51 -6.51 -21.13
C LEU A 86 13.31 -6.97 -21.95
N ALA A 87 13.33 -6.80 -23.28
CA ALA A 87 12.28 -7.26 -24.19
C ALA A 87 11.87 -8.74 -24.02
N PRO A 88 12.75 -9.70 -23.64
CA PRO A 88 12.34 -11.08 -23.38
C PRO A 88 11.52 -11.28 -22.09
N PHE A 89 11.48 -10.29 -21.19
CA PHE A 89 10.87 -10.41 -19.85
C PHE A 89 9.59 -9.61 -19.69
N TYR A 90 9.41 -8.56 -20.48
CA TYR A 90 8.33 -7.60 -20.35
C TYR A 90 7.66 -7.33 -21.70
N ASP A 91 6.35 -7.07 -21.67
CA ASP A 91 5.58 -6.74 -22.87
C ASP A 91 6.06 -5.41 -23.49
N ASP A 92 6.12 -5.36 -24.83
CA ASP A 92 6.57 -4.17 -25.57
C ASP A 92 5.77 -2.91 -25.22
N ALA A 93 4.45 -3.05 -25.02
CA ALA A 93 3.59 -1.95 -24.63
C ALA A 93 3.97 -1.35 -23.27
N LEU A 94 4.46 -2.17 -22.32
CA LEU A 94 4.98 -1.67 -21.05
C LEU A 94 6.28 -0.89 -21.28
N LEU A 95 7.19 -1.45 -22.08
CA LEU A 95 8.49 -0.84 -22.37
C LEU A 95 8.37 0.48 -23.16
N ASP A 96 7.30 0.64 -23.95
CA ASP A 96 6.99 1.87 -24.70
C ASP A 96 6.42 3.00 -23.83
N GLU A 97 5.63 2.64 -22.82
CA GLU A 97 4.96 3.61 -21.94
C GLU A 97 5.94 4.22 -20.93
N VAL A 98 6.83 3.39 -20.38
CA VAL A 98 7.67 3.77 -19.25
C VAL A 98 8.67 4.86 -19.62
N ARG A 99 8.78 5.84 -18.71
CA ARG A 99 9.72 6.95 -18.78
C ARG A 99 10.70 6.90 -17.63
N PHE A 100 11.84 7.56 -17.79
CA PHE A 100 12.77 7.75 -16.69
C PHE A 100 13.32 9.17 -16.60
N ARG A 101 13.87 9.48 -15.43
CA ARG A 101 14.73 10.64 -15.21
C ARG A 101 15.86 10.29 -14.26
N VAL A 102 16.89 11.14 -14.25
CA VAL A 102 18.02 11.04 -13.31
C VAL A 102 17.97 12.19 -12.32
N GLY A 103 18.22 11.88 -11.06
CA GLY A 103 18.30 12.83 -9.96
C GLY A 103 16.95 13.21 -9.36
N ILE A 104 17.01 13.88 -8.22
CA ILE A 104 15.85 14.42 -7.51
C ILE A 104 15.42 15.76 -8.12
N THR A 105 14.16 16.14 -7.91
CA THR A 105 13.70 17.50 -8.20
C THR A 105 13.88 18.37 -6.95
N ASP A 106 13.73 19.69 -7.08
CA ASP A 106 13.71 20.59 -5.91
C ASP A 106 12.38 20.48 -5.11
N GLU A 107 11.42 19.68 -5.59
CA GLU A 107 10.15 19.43 -4.91
C GLU A 107 10.33 18.35 -3.82
N MET A 108 9.70 18.53 -2.65
CA MET A 108 9.64 17.49 -1.61
C MET A 108 8.67 16.37 -2.00
N ASP A 109 9.11 15.53 -2.93
CA ASP A 109 8.34 14.41 -3.46
C ASP A 109 8.82 13.04 -2.93
N ALA A 110 8.05 11.97 -3.17
CA ALA A 110 8.31 10.62 -2.65
C ALA A 110 9.67 10.10 -3.11
N ALA A 111 9.98 10.29 -4.39
CA ALA A 111 11.27 9.92 -4.94
C ALA A 111 12.40 10.68 -4.25
N THR A 112 12.24 11.98 -3.99
CA THR A 112 13.25 12.81 -3.34
C THR A 112 13.53 12.35 -1.92
N VAL A 113 12.51 12.05 -1.13
CA VAL A 113 12.68 11.53 0.23
C VAL A 113 13.29 10.13 0.22
N MET A 114 12.82 9.23 -0.64
CA MET A 114 13.35 7.87 -0.70
C MET A 114 14.80 7.85 -1.20
N LEU A 115 15.16 8.69 -2.18
CA LEU A 115 16.52 8.83 -2.69
C LEU A 115 17.47 9.57 -1.73
N GLN A 116 17.01 10.10 -0.60
CA GLN A 116 17.93 10.51 0.48
C GLN A 116 18.56 9.31 1.19
N ASN A 117 17.91 8.13 1.15
CA ASN A 117 18.54 6.90 1.64
C ASN A 117 19.57 6.43 0.59
N PRO A 118 20.89 6.38 0.92
CA PRO A 118 21.93 6.02 -0.03
C PRO A 118 21.77 4.63 -0.64
N ASP A 119 21.06 3.73 0.04
CA ASP A 119 20.82 2.36 -0.42
C ASP A 119 19.77 2.27 -1.53
N VAL A 120 18.97 3.31 -1.74
CA VAL A 120 17.96 3.37 -2.81
C VAL A 120 18.60 3.88 -4.09
N GLN A 121 18.59 3.09 -5.17
CA GLN A 121 19.19 3.46 -6.46
C GLN A 121 18.18 3.98 -7.49
N ALA A 122 16.92 3.58 -7.36
CA ALA A 122 15.81 4.11 -8.15
C ALA A 122 14.49 4.02 -7.37
N VAL A 123 13.47 4.73 -7.87
CA VAL A 123 12.11 4.71 -7.34
C VAL A 123 11.14 4.74 -8.51
N THR A 124 10.18 3.81 -8.52
CA THR A 124 9.10 3.79 -9.51
C THR A 124 7.87 4.58 -9.05
N LEU A 125 7.53 5.61 -9.82
CA LEU A 125 6.38 6.49 -9.67
C LEU A 125 5.35 6.19 -10.76
N VAL A 126 4.55 5.13 -10.56
CA VAL A 126 3.57 4.62 -11.53
C VAL A 126 4.27 4.08 -12.80
N ASP A 127 4.45 4.91 -13.82
CA ASP A 127 5.10 4.62 -15.11
C ASP A 127 6.40 5.43 -15.29
N VAL A 128 6.82 6.19 -14.28
CA VAL A 128 8.05 6.99 -14.32
C VAL A 128 9.06 6.44 -13.31
N VAL A 129 10.24 6.04 -13.77
CA VAL A 129 11.34 5.58 -12.91
C VAL A 129 12.32 6.72 -12.66
N VAL A 130 12.56 7.05 -11.40
CA VAL A 130 13.53 8.09 -11.01
C VAL A 130 14.80 7.41 -10.52
N PHE A 131 15.87 7.51 -11.29
CA PHE A 131 17.17 6.96 -10.93
C PHE A 131 18.02 7.95 -10.16
N ARG A 132 18.83 7.47 -9.23
CA ARG A 132 19.83 8.28 -8.53
C ARG A 132 20.89 8.84 -9.47
N SER A 133 21.38 8.01 -10.39
CA SER A 133 22.52 8.33 -11.26
C SER A 133 22.28 7.91 -12.69
N ALA A 134 22.95 8.59 -13.63
CA ALA A 134 22.90 8.23 -15.04
C ALA A 134 23.47 6.82 -15.29
N ALA A 135 24.52 6.42 -14.56
CA ALA A 135 25.08 5.08 -14.67
C ALA A 135 24.05 3.99 -14.33
N ALA A 136 23.25 4.18 -13.26
CA ALA A 136 22.17 3.25 -12.91
C ALA A 136 21.11 3.19 -14.02
N ALA A 137 20.70 4.34 -14.55
CA ALA A 137 19.69 4.41 -15.62
C ALA A 137 20.18 3.84 -16.97
N GLU A 138 21.46 3.99 -17.31
CA GLU A 138 21.97 3.67 -18.64
C GLU A 138 22.58 2.27 -18.74
N GLN A 139 23.01 1.68 -17.62
CA GLN A 139 23.86 0.49 -17.62
C GLN A 139 23.33 -0.67 -16.77
N ASP A 140 22.37 -0.44 -15.86
CA ASP A 140 21.87 -1.47 -14.95
C ASP A 140 20.50 -2.01 -15.37
N ALA A 141 20.50 -2.91 -16.34
CA ALA A 141 19.27 -3.60 -16.75
C ALA A 141 18.66 -4.47 -15.63
N THR A 142 19.45 -4.87 -14.63
CA THR A 142 18.91 -5.66 -13.50
C THR A 142 18.09 -4.78 -12.58
N LEU A 143 18.57 -3.58 -12.27
CA LEU A 143 17.81 -2.57 -11.53
C LEU A 143 16.55 -2.16 -12.30
N TRP A 144 16.65 -1.91 -13.61
CA TRP A 144 15.46 -1.67 -14.42
C TRP A 144 14.45 -2.81 -14.35
N ALA A 145 14.89 -4.06 -14.34
CA ALA A 145 13.99 -5.19 -14.21
C ALA A 145 13.23 -5.17 -12.87
N HIS A 146 13.84 -4.70 -11.78
CA HIS A 146 13.14 -4.48 -10.52
C HIS A 146 12.08 -3.37 -10.65
N GLU A 147 12.47 -2.22 -11.19
CA GLU A 147 11.58 -1.05 -11.30
C GLU A 147 10.40 -1.29 -12.25
N LEU A 148 10.61 -1.98 -13.39
CA LEU A 148 9.53 -2.35 -14.31
C LEU A 148 8.52 -3.32 -13.68
N TRP A 149 8.94 -4.12 -12.70
CA TRP A 149 8.02 -4.96 -11.96
C TRP A 149 7.04 -4.12 -11.14
N HIS A 150 7.50 -3.02 -10.54
CA HIS A 150 6.60 -2.07 -9.87
C HIS A 150 5.65 -1.40 -10.86
N VAL A 151 6.11 -1.05 -12.08
CA VAL A 151 5.22 -0.56 -13.14
C VAL A 151 4.11 -1.57 -13.44
N GLN A 152 4.46 -2.85 -13.56
CA GLN A 152 3.47 -3.91 -13.78
C GLN A 152 2.48 -4.01 -12.60
N GLN A 153 2.97 -3.94 -11.35
CA GLN A 153 2.09 -3.92 -10.17
C GLN A 153 1.12 -2.72 -10.19
N TYR A 154 1.56 -1.54 -10.60
CA TYR A 154 0.68 -0.39 -10.77
C TYR A 154 -0.38 -0.63 -11.85
N ARG A 155 -0.01 -1.24 -12.98
CA ARG A 155 -0.95 -1.58 -14.06
C ARG A 155 -1.99 -2.62 -13.63
N GLU A 156 -1.58 -3.60 -12.85
CA GLU A 156 -2.45 -4.69 -12.40
C GLU A 156 -3.36 -4.29 -11.24
N TRP A 157 -2.84 -3.52 -10.28
CA TRP A 157 -3.53 -3.24 -9.02
C TRP A 157 -4.14 -1.84 -8.96
N GLY A 158 -3.77 -0.94 -9.86
CA GLY A 158 -4.02 0.49 -9.68
C GLY A 158 -3.11 1.10 -8.62
N THR A 159 -3.09 2.43 -8.54
CA THR A 159 -2.27 3.18 -7.58
C THR A 159 -2.78 3.03 -6.14
N ASP A 160 -4.09 2.93 -5.97
CA ASP A 160 -4.75 2.69 -4.68
C ASP A 160 -4.46 1.28 -4.17
N GLY A 161 -4.54 0.27 -5.05
CA GLY A 161 -4.24 -1.12 -4.71
C GLY A 161 -2.77 -1.32 -4.35
N PHE A 162 -1.86 -0.70 -5.11
CA PHE A 162 -0.44 -0.68 -4.78
C PHE A 162 -0.20 -0.06 -3.41
N ALA A 163 -0.72 1.15 -3.16
CA ALA A 163 -0.50 1.87 -1.90
C ALA A 163 -1.05 1.12 -0.68
N GLN A 164 -2.21 0.45 -0.83
CA GLN A 164 -2.78 -0.40 0.21
C GLN A 164 -1.88 -1.59 0.54
N ARG A 165 -1.35 -2.28 -0.48
CA ARG A 165 -0.45 -3.43 -0.27
C ARG A 165 0.87 -3.00 0.35
N TYR A 166 1.49 -1.96 -0.18
CA TYR A 166 2.76 -1.43 0.30
C TYR A 166 2.68 -1.00 1.76
N THR A 167 1.60 -0.30 2.14
CA THR A 167 1.37 0.18 3.51
C THR A 167 1.18 -0.96 4.52
N ARG A 168 0.65 -2.09 4.07
CA ARG A 168 0.29 -3.22 4.94
C ARG A 168 1.43 -4.25 5.05
N ASP A 169 2.06 -4.53 3.93
CA ASP A 169 3.14 -5.49 3.79
C ASP A 169 4.00 -5.14 2.58
N PHE A 170 4.96 -4.24 2.78
CA PHE A 170 5.90 -3.83 1.72
C PHE A 170 6.72 -5.02 1.19
N GLN A 171 7.00 -6.05 2.00
CA GLN A 171 7.81 -7.19 1.57
C GLN A 171 7.10 -8.01 0.49
N SER A 172 5.77 -8.11 0.58
CA SER A 172 4.94 -8.75 -0.46
C SER A 172 4.98 -8.01 -1.80
N VAL A 173 5.32 -6.71 -1.80
CA VAL A 173 5.45 -5.88 -3.00
C VAL A 173 6.87 -5.94 -3.56
N GLU A 174 7.88 -5.79 -2.71
CA GLU A 174 9.31 -5.77 -3.06
C GLU A 174 9.87 -7.14 -3.44
N GLY A 175 9.44 -8.21 -2.76
CA GLY A 175 9.98 -9.56 -2.95
C GLY A 175 9.94 -10.03 -4.40
N PRO A 176 8.77 -10.01 -5.07
CA PRO A 176 8.67 -10.38 -6.47
C PRO A 176 9.49 -9.50 -7.43
N ALA A 177 9.67 -8.21 -7.10
CA ALA A 177 10.53 -7.31 -7.90
C ALA A 177 12.01 -7.72 -7.79
N TYR A 178 12.48 -8.10 -6.59
CA TYR A 178 13.82 -8.67 -6.42
C TYR A 178 13.99 -10.03 -7.12
N GLU A 179 12.97 -10.89 -7.10
CA GLU A 179 13.00 -12.17 -7.83
C GLU A 179 13.17 -11.95 -9.33
N MET A 180 12.47 -10.96 -9.90
CA MET A 180 12.61 -10.61 -11.31
C MET A 180 14.00 -10.03 -11.61
N GLN A 181 14.52 -9.18 -10.75
CA GLN A 181 15.89 -8.68 -10.85
C GLN A 181 16.91 -9.83 -10.90
N GLU A 182 16.79 -10.83 -10.02
CA GLU A 182 17.68 -12.00 -10.03
C GLU A 182 17.52 -12.83 -11.32
N ARG A 183 16.29 -13.01 -11.78
CA ARG A 183 15.99 -13.73 -13.02
C ARG A 183 16.68 -13.08 -14.22
N VAL A 184 16.58 -11.76 -14.36
CA VAL A 184 17.24 -11.01 -15.44
C VAL A 184 18.75 -11.06 -15.27
N ARG A 185 19.27 -10.88 -14.05
CA ARG A 185 20.71 -10.98 -13.77
C ARG A 185 21.29 -12.31 -14.21
N LYS A 186 20.61 -13.41 -13.93
CA LYS A 186 21.04 -14.75 -14.35
C LYS A 186 21.07 -14.86 -15.88
N ALA A 187 20.00 -14.46 -16.56
CA ALA A 187 19.91 -14.55 -18.01
C ALA A 187 20.97 -13.71 -18.73
N LEU A 188 21.28 -12.50 -18.24
CA LEU A 188 22.32 -11.64 -18.82
C LEU A 188 23.73 -12.19 -18.62
N ARG A 189 23.98 -13.00 -17.58
CA ARG A 189 25.25 -13.69 -17.39
C ARG A 189 25.42 -14.85 -18.37
N GLU A 190 24.34 -15.53 -18.72
CA GLU A 190 24.35 -16.68 -19.65
C GLU A 190 24.50 -16.25 -21.13
N GLN A 191 24.25 -14.98 -21.44
CA GLN A 191 24.41 -14.40 -22.78
C GLN A 191 25.81 -13.82 -23.06
N LYS A 192 26.70 -13.79 -22.06
CA LYS A 192 28.09 -13.35 -22.19
C LYS A 192 29.01 -14.54 -22.50
#